data_AF-A0AAD1RG65-F1
#
_entry.id   AF-A0AAD1RG65-F1
#
_cell.length_a   1.000
_cell.length_b   1.000
_cell.length_c   1.000
_cell.angle_alpha   90.00
_cell.angle_beta   90.00
_cell.angle_gamma   90.00
#
_symmetry.space_group_name_H-M   'P 1'
#
loop_
_entity.id
_entity.type
_entity.pdbx_description
1 polymer ?
#
loop_
_entity_poly.entity_id
_entity_poly.type
_entity_poly.pdbx_seq_one_letter_code
_entity_poly.pdbx_strand_id
1 'polypeptide(L)'
;MKPWSLWKTLNPVLCYLNLQKSIQSKILRFLKPEENDCPIMTINALSDLTKITNLTQESNETCCFPPTISDLLNDEDMLYTLQIKLDPCYPTVKNWRNFASKWGMSYDELCFLEQKQQSPTIGFLLRNSERTVDQLIDLCKLYKRVDVQKVLSKWVNVEWRLRLHNNFKSSV
;
A
#
# COMPACT_ATOMS: atom_id res chain seq x y z
N MET A 1 -16.29 30.76 -21.40
CA MET A 1 -16.66 30.66 -19.98
C MET A 1 -18.14 30.31 -19.85
N LYS A 2 -18.45 29.16 -19.27
CA LYS A 2 -19.72 28.80 -18.61
C LYS A 2 -19.40 27.82 -17.45
N PRO A 3 -20.17 27.84 -16.35
CA PRO A 3 -19.62 27.77 -14.99
C PRO A 3 -19.78 26.42 -14.26
N TRP A 4 -19.04 26.31 -13.17
CA TRP A 4 -18.93 25.21 -12.21
C TRP A 4 -20.23 24.87 -11.45
N SER A 5 -21.00 23.88 -11.90
CA SER A 5 -22.16 23.42 -11.11
C SER A 5 -22.61 21.98 -11.39
N LEU A 6 -21.72 20.98 -11.27
CA LEU A 6 -22.17 19.57 -11.28
C LEU A 6 -21.48 18.60 -10.29
N TRP A 7 -20.62 19.04 -9.36
CA TRP A 7 -20.00 18.11 -8.38
C TRP A 7 -20.31 18.41 -6.91
N LYS A 8 -21.31 19.22 -6.62
CA LYS A 8 -21.82 19.38 -5.25
C LYS A 8 -22.96 18.40 -5.01
N THR A 9 -22.66 17.13 -4.74
CA THR A 9 -23.39 16.24 -3.81
C THR A 9 -22.82 14.82 -3.84
N LEU A 10 -21.64 14.62 -3.27
CA LEU A 10 -21.31 13.35 -2.62
C LEU A 10 -20.87 13.72 -1.21
N ASN A 11 -21.74 13.42 -0.24
CA ASN A 11 -21.52 13.73 1.16
C ASN A 11 -20.31 12.90 1.67
N PRO A 12 -19.16 13.51 2.00
CA PRO A 12 -17.92 12.81 2.34
C PRO A 12 -18.07 11.86 3.54
N VAL A 13 -19.00 12.17 4.44
CA VAL A 13 -19.32 11.37 5.63
C VAL A 13 -19.94 10.03 5.23
N LEU A 14 -20.80 10.00 4.20
CA LEU A 14 -21.43 8.77 3.71
C LEU A 14 -20.43 7.84 3.01
N CYS A 15 -19.47 8.40 2.27
CA CYS A 15 -18.40 7.62 1.63
C CYS A 15 -17.50 6.96 2.68
N TYR A 16 -17.12 7.70 3.73
CA TYR A 16 -16.32 7.19 4.84
C TYR A 16 -17.04 6.12 5.66
N LEU A 17 -18.32 6.32 5.98
CA LEU A 17 -19.14 5.33 6.71
C LEU A 17 -19.35 4.03 5.93
N ASN A 18 -19.51 4.11 4.60
CA ASN A 18 -19.64 2.93 3.75
C ASN A 18 -18.32 2.15 3.65
N LEU A 19 -17.18 2.85 3.61
CA LEU A 19 -15.85 2.22 3.65
C LEU A 19 -15.60 1.54 5.01
N GLN A 20 -15.96 2.20 6.12
CA GLN A 20 -15.82 1.64 7.47
C GLN A 20 -16.69 0.39 7.69
N LYS A 21 -17.91 0.37 7.16
CA LYS A 21 -18.80 -0.82 7.19
C LYS A 21 -18.24 -1.98 6.35
N SER A 22 -17.64 -1.69 5.20
CA SER A 22 -17.00 -2.69 4.34
C SER A 22 -15.79 -3.34 5.03
N ILE A 23 -15.00 -2.53 5.76
CA ILE A 23 -13.85 -3.00 6.56
C ILE A 23 -14.32 -3.88 7.72
N GLN A 24 -15.35 -3.48 8.49
CA GLN A 24 -15.87 -4.33 9.58
C GLN A 24 -16.43 -5.66 9.09
N SER A 25 -17.11 -5.69 7.93
CA SER A 25 -17.60 -6.93 7.31
C SER A 25 -16.46 -7.88 6.87
N LYS A 26 -15.30 -7.33 6.50
CA LYS A 26 -14.12 -8.13 6.15
C LYS A 26 -13.46 -8.70 7.41
N ILE A 27 -13.27 -7.88 8.44
CA ILE A 27 -12.68 -8.32 9.73
C ILE A 27 -13.52 -9.44 10.37
N LEU A 28 -14.85 -9.36 10.33
CA LEU A 28 -15.73 -10.40 10.89
C LEU A 28 -15.64 -11.75 10.16
N ARG A 29 -15.17 -11.77 8.91
CA ARG A 29 -14.95 -13.01 8.13
C ARG A 29 -13.62 -13.68 8.47
N PHE A 30 -12.63 -12.93 8.98
CA PHE A 30 -11.33 -13.47 9.39
C PHE A 30 -11.32 -14.12 10.77
N LEU A 31 -12.37 -13.95 11.59
CA LEU A 31 -12.45 -14.50 12.95
C LEU A 31 -13.08 -15.92 13.03
N LYS A 32 -13.19 -16.65 11.92
CA LYS A 32 -13.55 -18.08 11.98
C LYS A 32 -12.25 -18.91 12.05
N PRO A 33 -12.02 -19.69 13.12
CA PRO A 33 -10.86 -20.56 13.20
C PRO A 33 -11.12 -21.80 12.35
N GLU A 34 -10.29 -22.04 11.35
CA GLU A 34 -10.13 -23.37 10.75
C GLU A 34 -8.78 -23.91 11.22
N GLU A 35 -8.83 -24.96 12.03
CA GLU A 35 -7.67 -25.72 12.52
C GLU A 35 -7.14 -26.61 11.39
N ASN A 36 -5.85 -26.49 11.04
CA ASN A 36 -4.98 -27.66 10.83
C ASN A 36 -3.49 -27.33 10.60
N ASP A 37 -2.68 -28.32 10.98
CA ASP A 37 -1.27 -28.31 11.36
C ASP A 37 -0.22 -28.51 10.23
N CYS A 38 0.97 -27.90 10.43
CA CYS A 38 2.35 -28.35 10.10
C CYS A 38 2.88 -28.42 8.63
N PRO A 39 4.21 -28.62 8.38
CA PRO A 39 5.39 -27.93 8.89
C PRO A 39 6.45 -27.52 7.80
N ILE A 40 7.46 -26.77 8.25
CA ILE A 40 8.68 -26.19 7.63
C ILE A 40 9.39 -27.00 6.50
N MET A 41 9.74 -26.33 5.39
CA MET A 41 10.86 -26.73 4.48
C MET A 41 11.61 -25.52 3.88
N THR A 42 12.81 -25.24 4.40
CA THR A 42 13.60 -24.01 4.14
C THR A 42 14.69 -24.15 3.06
N ILE A 43 14.75 -25.23 2.28
CA ILE A 43 15.89 -25.49 1.37
C ILE A 43 15.57 -25.26 -0.12
N ASN A 44 14.29 -25.29 -0.52
CA ASN A 44 13.90 -25.13 -1.93
C ASN A 44 13.83 -23.66 -2.40
N ALA A 45 13.60 -22.73 -1.47
CA ALA A 45 13.38 -21.31 -1.76
C ALA A 45 14.58 -20.61 -2.40
N LEU A 46 15.82 -21.03 -2.12
CA LEU A 46 17.01 -20.42 -2.73
C LEU A 46 17.20 -20.82 -4.19
N SER A 47 16.87 -22.07 -4.55
CA SER A 47 16.97 -22.53 -5.95
C SER A 47 15.93 -21.85 -6.83
N ASP A 48 14.74 -21.61 -6.27
CA ASP A 48 13.66 -20.90 -6.94
C ASP A 48 14.00 -19.41 -7.12
N LEU A 49 14.66 -18.78 -6.14
CA LEU A 49 15.13 -17.40 -6.27
C LEU A 49 16.11 -17.22 -7.44
N THR A 50 17.06 -18.15 -7.60
CA THR A 50 18.04 -18.12 -8.70
C THR A 50 17.41 -18.41 -10.07
N LYS A 51 16.34 -19.21 -10.13
CA LYS A 51 15.56 -19.41 -11.36
C LYS A 51 14.75 -18.17 -11.72
N ILE A 52 14.19 -17.47 -10.75
CA ILE A 52 13.38 -16.25 -10.98
C ILE A 52 14.27 -15.08 -11.45
N THR A 53 15.50 -14.97 -10.95
CA THR A 53 16.48 -13.99 -11.46
C THR A 53 16.95 -14.28 -12.88
N ASN A 54 16.97 -15.55 -13.31
CA ASN A 54 17.38 -15.91 -14.67
C ASN A 54 16.22 -15.87 -15.68
N LEU A 55 14.98 -16.08 -15.23
CA LEU A 55 13.77 -15.99 -16.07
C LEU A 55 13.39 -14.55 -16.44
N THR A 56 13.94 -13.54 -15.77
CA THR A 56 13.65 -12.12 -16.03
C THR A 56 14.45 -11.52 -17.18
N GLN A 57 15.40 -12.25 -17.76
CA GLN A 57 16.17 -11.78 -18.94
C GLN A 57 15.63 -12.28 -20.28
N GLU A 58 14.84 -13.36 -20.32
CA GLU A 58 14.41 -13.98 -21.58
C GLU A 58 13.00 -14.58 -21.47
N SER A 59 11.96 -13.75 -21.40
CA SER A 59 10.64 -14.04 -22.02
C SER A 59 9.61 -12.98 -21.67
N ASN A 60 9.11 -12.33 -22.72
CA ASN A 60 7.76 -11.81 -22.91
C ASN A 60 7.08 -11.14 -21.71
N GLU A 61 7.09 -9.81 -21.74
CA GLU A 61 5.95 -8.91 -21.52
C GLU A 61 4.70 -9.57 -20.90
N THR A 62 4.82 -10.01 -19.64
CA THR A 62 3.63 -10.15 -18.81
C THR A 62 3.19 -8.71 -18.56
N CYS A 63 2.09 -8.31 -19.21
CA CYS A 63 1.42 -7.03 -18.98
C CYS A 63 1.03 -6.95 -17.50
N CYS A 64 1.97 -6.48 -16.69
CA CYS A 64 1.84 -6.39 -15.26
C CYS A 64 1.50 -4.94 -14.98
N PHE A 65 0.23 -4.68 -14.66
CA PHE A 65 -0.18 -3.37 -14.20
C PHE A 65 0.69 -2.97 -12.99
N PRO A 66 1.15 -1.71 -12.93
CA PRO A 66 1.95 -1.25 -11.80
C PRO A 66 1.14 -1.42 -10.52
N PRO A 67 1.74 -1.92 -9.42
CA PRO A 67 1.01 -2.06 -8.17
C PRO A 67 0.50 -0.71 -7.70
N THR A 68 -0.71 -0.73 -7.16
CA THR A 68 -1.36 0.42 -6.55
C THR A 68 -1.07 0.48 -5.06
N ILE A 69 -1.36 1.62 -4.43
CA ILE A 69 -1.31 1.75 -2.98
C ILE A 69 -2.30 0.78 -2.33
N SER A 70 -3.45 0.49 -2.97
CA SER A 70 -4.38 -0.54 -2.52
C SER A 70 -3.73 -1.93 -2.42
N ASP A 71 -2.91 -2.31 -3.40
CA ASP A 71 -2.17 -3.59 -3.37
C ASP A 71 -1.17 -3.63 -2.21
N LEU A 72 -0.48 -2.51 -1.98
CA LEU A 72 0.44 -2.35 -0.85
C LEU A 72 -0.27 -2.40 0.50
N LEU A 73 -1.49 -1.86 0.60
CA LEU A 73 -2.31 -1.90 1.83
C LEU A 73 -2.76 -3.31 2.22
N ASN A 74 -2.76 -4.26 1.27
CA ASN A 74 -3.03 -5.67 1.55
C ASN A 74 -1.80 -6.43 2.09
N ASP A 75 -0.65 -5.75 2.24
CA ASP A 75 0.58 -6.32 2.75
C ASP A 75 0.89 -5.80 4.16
N GLU A 76 0.65 -6.63 5.18
CA GLU A 76 0.77 -6.25 6.59
C GLU A 76 2.19 -5.83 6.98
N ASP A 77 3.22 -6.54 6.49
CA ASP A 77 4.62 -6.25 6.80
C ASP A 77 5.06 -4.91 6.21
N MET A 78 4.62 -4.63 4.98
CA MET A 78 4.85 -3.34 4.34
C MET A 78 4.12 -2.24 5.06
N LEU A 79 2.86 -2.47 5.43
CA LEU A 79 2.05 -1.51 6.14
C LEU A 79 2.67 -1.17 7.50
N TYR A 80 3.13 -2.16 8.24
CA TYR A 80 3.84 -1.98 9.52
C TYR A 80 5.15 -1.21 9.33
N THR A 81 5.93 -1.57 8.32
CA THR A 81 7.20 -0.88 8.01
C THR A 81 6.97 0.59 7.65
N LEU A 82 5.94 0.89 6.86
CA LEU A 82 5.61 2.27 6.49
C LEU A 82 5.13 3.08 7.70
N GLN A 83 4.31 2.49 8.58
CA GLN A 83 3.88 3.15 9.82
C GLN A 83 5.09 3.57 10.66
N ILE A 84 6.01 2.65 10.94
CA ILE A 84 7.24 2.95 11.70
C ILE A 84 8.04 4.10 11.06
N LYS A 85 8.15 4.11 9.73
CA LYS A 85 8.99 5.08 9.01
C LYS A 85 8.34 6.43 8.77
N LEU A 86 7.02 6.47 8.61
CA LEU A 86 6.29 7.66 8.17
C LEU A 86 5.46 8.29 9.27
N ASP A 87 5.10 7.56 10.33
CA ASP A 87 4.52 8.20 11.51
C ASP A 87 5.54 9.12 12.20
N PRO A 88 5.09 10.21 12.85
CA PRO A 88 6.00 11.19 13.40
C PRO A 88 6.84 10.59 14.54
N CYS A 89 8.12 10.30 14.29
CA CYS A 89 9.11 10.04 15.33
C CYS A 89 10.04 11.24 15.56
N TYR A 90 10.34 12.00 14.50
CA TYR A 90 11.27 13.12 14.54
C TYR A 90 10.73 14.31 13.72
N PRO A 91 10.51 15.50 14.31
CA PRO A 91 9.90 16.64 13.63
C PRO A 91 10.66 17.16 12.39
N THR A 92 11.96 16.88 12.30
CA THR A 92 12.84 17.34 11.21
C THR A 92 12.82 16.41 10.00
N VAL A 93 12.35 15.17 10.15
CA VAL A 93 12.26 14.18 9.07
C VAL A 93 10.91 14.30 8.38
N LYS A 94 10.91 14.36 7.04
CA LYS A 94 9.67 14.47 6.26
C LYS A 94 8.83 13.22 6.43
N ASN A 95 7.57 13.37 6.83
CA ASN A 95 6.71 12.28 7.29
C ASN A 95 5.40 12.20 6.47
N TRP A 96 4.44 11.37 6.91
CA TRP A 96 3.13 11.22 6.25
C TRP A 96 2.43 12.56 5.98
N ARG A 97 2.57 13.54 6.89
CA ARG A 97 1.90 14.85 6.79
C ARG A 97 2.45 15.67 5.64
N ASN A 98 3.77 15.61 5.42
CA ASN A 98 4.40 16.26 4.26
C ASN A 98 3.94 15.61 2.95
N PHE A 99 3.82 14.28 2.95
CA PHE A 99 3.42 13.52 1.78
C PHE A 99 1.96 13.83 1.42
N ALA A 100 1.07 13.74 2.40
CA ALA A 100 -0.34 14.08 2.30
C ALA A 100 -0.56 15.51 1.79
N SER A 101 0.12 16.49 2.39
CA SER A 101 0.06 17.89 1.96
C SER A 101 0.51 18.08 0.51
N LYS A 102 1.59 17.40 0.09
CA LYS A 102 2.08 17.48 -1.30
C LYS A 102 1.11 16.89 -2.31
N TRP A 103 0.33 15.88 -1.91
CA TRP A 103 -0.72 15.30 -2.73
C TRP A 103 -2.07 16.00 -2.60
N GLY A 104 -2.11 17.18 -1.95
CA GLY A 104 -3.26 18.06 -1.97
C GLY A 104 -4.28 17.81 -0.86
N MET A 105 -3.94 17.05 0.18
CA MET A 105 -4.79 16.96 1.37
C MET A 105 -4.82 18.31 2.09
N SER A 106 -6.02 18.78 2.40
CA SER A 106 -6.27 20.05 3.11
C SER A 106 -5.81 19.98 4.57
N TYR A 107 -5.60 21.15 5.19
CA TYR A 107 -5.21 21.21 6.60
C TYR A 107 -6.20 20.48 7.52
N ASP A 108 -7.50 20.64 7.28
CA ASP A 108 -8.56 19.99 8.06
C ASP A 108 -8.51 18.46 7.89
N GLU A 109 -8.25 17.95 6.68
CA GLU A 109 -8.03 16.52 6.45
C GLU A 109 -6.80 16.00 7.20
N LEU A 110 -5.71 16.77 7.28
CA LEU A 110 -4.52 16.40 8.05
C LEU A 110 -4.82 16.32 9.55
N CYS A 111 -5.46 17.34 10.11
CA CYS A 111 -5.84 17.36 11.52
C CYS A 111 -6.83 16.23 11.86
N PHE A 112 -7.74 15.90 10.94
CA PHE A 112 -8.64 14.77 11.11
C PHE A 112 -7.90 13.42 11.21
N LEU A 113 -6.78 13.24 10.50
CA LEU A 113 -5.96 12.04 10.65
C LEU A 113 -5.18 12.02 11.97
N GLU A 114 -4.68 13.17 12.42
CA GLU A 114 -3.95 13.31 13.70
C GLU A 114 -4.83 13.00 14.93
N GLN A 115 -6.13 13.26 14.84
CA GLN A 115 -7.08 13.05 15.95
C GLN A 115 -7.54 11.59 16.09
N LYS A 116 -7.26 10.72 15.11
CA LYS A 116 -7.67 9.32 15.15
C LYS A 116 -6.71 8.48 15.97
N GLN A 117 -7.25 7.41 16.56
CA GLN A 117 -6.44 6.39 17.23
C GLN A 117 -5.62 5.54 16.23
N GLN A 118 -6.06 5.47 14.97
CA GLN A 118 -5.32 4.78 13.91
C GLN A 118 -4.11 5.61 13.47
N SER A 119 -3.02 4.92 13.08
CA SER A 119 -1.86 5.56 12.46
C SER A 119 -2.28 6.50 11.30
N PRO A 120 -1.82 7.76 11.30
CA PRO A 120 -2.15 8.72 10.25
C PRO A 120 -1.51 8.34 8.90
N THR A 121 -0.42 7.57 8.89
CA THR A 121 0.13 6.97 7.66
C THR A 121 -0.90 6.10 6.95
N ILE A 122 -1.69 5.31 7.70
CA ILE A 122 -2.75 4.46 7.13
C ILE A 122 -3.83 5.31 6.48
N GLY A 123 -4.28 6.36 7.17
CA GLY A 123 -5.29 7.28 6.63
C GLY A 123 -4.83 7.96 5.35
N PHE A 124 -3.57 8.39 5.30
CA PHE A 124 -2.94 8.95 4.10
C PHE A 124 -2.92 7.98 2.92
N LEU A 125 -2.50 6.73 3.16
CA LEU A 125 -2.43 5.71 2.12
C LEU A 125 -3.82 5.32 1.61
N LEU A 126 -4.79 5.13 2.53
CA LEU A 126 -6.19 4.84 2.16
C LEU A 126 -6.81 5.94 1.31
N ARG A 127 -6.55 7.22 1.63
CA ARG A 127 -7.04 8.35 0.84
C ARG A 127 -6.51 8.36 -0.61
N ASN A 128 -5.36 7.74 -0.83
CA ASN A 128 -4.64 7.71 -2.11
C ASN A 128 -4.54 6.29 -2.69
N SER A 129 -5.42 5.36 -2.31
CA SER A 129 -5.33 3.94 -2.66
C SER A 129 -5.27 3.65 -4.16
N GLU A 130 -5.87 4.52 -4.99
CA GLU A 130 -5.88 4.41 -6.45
C GLU A 130 -4.56 4.85 -7.12
N ARG A 131 -3.67 5.54 -6.40
CA ARG A 131 -2.36 5.93 -6.93
C ARG A 131 -1.45 4.71 -7.06
N THR A 132 -0.50 4.77 -7.99
CA THR A 132 0.51 3.72 -8.12
C THR A 132 1.58 3.83 -7.04
N VAL A 133 2.22 2.71 -6.69
CA VAL A 133 3.37 2.72 -5.77
C VAL A 133 4.54 3.51 -6.35
N ASP A 134 4.68 3.57 -7.67
CA ASP A 134 5.69 4.41 -8.33
C ASP A 134 5.51 5.91 -8.02
N GLN A 135 4.26 6.39 -7.99
CA GLN A 135 3.98 7.78 -7.59
C GLN A 135 4.38 8.03 -6.12
N LEU A 136 4.18 7.04 -5.25
CA LEU A 136 4.64 7.12 -3.85
C LEU A 136 6.17 7.12 -3.75
N ILE A 137 6.84 6.33 -4.59
CA ILE A 137 8.30 6.31 -4.72
C ILE A 137 8.83 7.67 -5.18
N ASP A 138 8.19 8.31 -6.15
CA ASP A 138 8.58 9.65 -6.61
C ASP A 138 8.41 10.71 -5.52
N LEU A 139 7.40 10.57 -4.66
CA LEU A 139 7.25 11.42 -3.48
C LEU A 139 8.38 11.20 -2.47
N CYS A 140 8.82 9.95 -2.30
CA CYS A 140 9.99 9.63 -1.48
C CYS A 140 11.26 10.27 -2.04
N LYS A 141 11.47 10.23 -3.36
CA LYS A 141 12.60 10.89 -4.04
C LYS A 141 12.57 12.41 -3.81
N LEU A 142 11.41 13.04 -4.01
CA LEU A 142 11.20 14.48 -3.80
C LEU A 142 11.63 14.91 -2.40
N TYR A 143 11.20 14.16 -1.38
CA TYR A 143 11.53 14.45 0.02
C TYR A 143 12.84 13.82 0.50
N LYS A 144 13.61 13.20 -0.41
CA LYS A 144 14.87 12.51 -0.11
C LYS A 144 14.72 11.44 1.00
N ARG A 145 13.56 10.80 1.09
CA ARG A 145 13.26 9.67 2.00
C ARG A 145 13.76 8.36 1.41
N VAL A 146 15.08 8.24 1.31
CA VAL A 146 15.76 7.07 0.72
C VAL A 146 15.44 5.77 1.46
N ASP A 147 15.24 5.85 2.78
CA ASP A 147 14.88 4.71 3.63
C ASP A 147 13.53 4.09 3.28
N VAL A 148 12.52 4.92 2.97
CA VAL A 148 11.20 4.48 2.50
C VAL A 148 11.25 4.07 1.04
N GLN A 149 11.96 4.85 0.21
CA GLN A 149 12.14 4.56 -1.21
C GLN A 149 12.72 3.16 -1.45
N LYS A 150 13.75 2.77 -0.69
CA LYS A 150 14.40 1.45 -0.82
C LYS A 150 13.43 0.31 -0.49
N VAL A 151 12.64 0.46 0.57
CA VAL A 151 11.62 -0.53 0.98
C VAL A 151 10.59 -0.70 -0.13
N LEU A 152 10.01 0.41 -0.62
CA LEU A 152 9.02 0.37 -1.70
C LEU A 152 9.59 -0.22 -3.00
N SER A 153 10.81 0.17 -3.38
CA SER A 153 11.44 -0.33 -4.61
C SER A 153 11.74 -1.83 -4.54
N LYS A 154 12.18 -2.32 -3.38
CA LYS A 154 12.39 -3.77 -3.17
C LYS A 154 11.05 -4.52 -3.28
N TRP A 155 10.02 -4.00 -2.64
CA TRP A 155 8.70 -4.60 -2.65
C TRP A 155 8.14 -4.72 -4.07
N VAL A 156 8.16 -3.64 -4.87
CA VAL A 156 7.66 -3.64 -6.26
C VAL A 156 8.41 -4.63 -7.15
N ASN A 157 9.75 -4.67 -7.03
CA ASN A 157 10.57 -5.46 -7.97
C ASN A 157 10.67 -6.95 -7.62
N VAL A 158 10.49 -7.30 -6.34
CA VAL A 158 10.70 -8.66 -5.83
C VAL A 158 9.39 -9.21 -5.26
N GLU A 159 8.94 -8.68 -4.13
CA GLU A 159 7.90 -9.29 -3.31
C GLU A 159 6.51 -9.27 -4.00
N TRP A 160 6.16 -8.16 -4.65
CA TRP A 160 4.92 -8.03 -5.41
C TRP A 160 4.86 -8.98 -6.61
N ARG A 161 5.94 -9.06 -7.39
CA ARG A 161 6.00 -9.93 -8.58
C ARG A 161 5.91 -11.41 -8.22
N LEU A 162 6.52 -11.82 -7.11
CA LEU A 162 6.42 -13.19 -6.61
C LEU A 162 4.97 -13.56 -6.25
N ARG A 163 4.22 -12.63 -5.65
CA ARG A 163 2.80 -12.86 -5.31
C ARG A 163 1.94 -13.08 -6.55
N LEU A 164 2.15 -12.27 -7.59
CA LEU A 164 1.44 -12.47 -8.87
C LEU A 164 1.75 -13.85 -9.45
N HIS A 165 3.03 -14.23 -9.53
CA HIS A 165 3.42 -15.53 -10.08
C HIS A 165 2.82 -16.71 -9.31
N ASN A 166 2.80 -16.63 -7.97
CA ASN A 166 2.23 -17.69 -7.14
C ASN A 166 0.71 -17.77 -7.30
N ASN A 167 0.01 -16.64 -7.40
CA ASN A 167 -1.45 -16.63 -7.63
C ASN A 167 -1.83 -17.25 -8.98
N PHE A 168 -1.01 -17.09 -10.02
CA PHE A 168 -1.21 -17.75 -11.32
C PHE A 168 -1.03 -19.27 -11.23
N LYS A 169 -0.08 -19.76 -10.42
CA LYS A 169 0.16 -21.20 -10.23
C LYS A 169 -0.92 -21.89 -9.41
N SER A 170 -1.53 -21.20 -8.46
CA SER A 170 -2.61 -21.76 -7.62
C SER A 170 -3.97 -21.85 -8.33
N SER A 171 -4.07 -21.36 -9.57
CA SER A 171 -5.32 -21.30 -10.34
C SER A 171 -5.39 -22.34 -11.49
N VAL A 172 -4.46 -23.30 -11.51
CA VAL A 172 -4.41 -24.44 -12.45
C VAL A 172 -4.53 -25.73 -11.64
#